data_AF-A0A328MU39-F1
#
_entry.id   AF-A0A328MU39-F1
#
_cell.length_a   1.000
_cell.length_b   1.000
_cell.length_c   1.000
_cell.angle_alpha   90.00
_cell.angle_beta   90.00
_cell.angle_gamma   90.00
#
_symmetry.space_group_name_H-M   'P 1'
#
loop_
_entity.id
_entity.type
_entity.pdbx_description
1 polymer ?
#
loop_
_entity_poly.entity_id
_entity_poly.type
_entity_poly.pdbx_seq_one_letter_code
_entity_poly.pdbx_strand_id
1 'polypeptide(L)'
;MSVWKRWRIAFPLLALSLLTFVPAVFGTWAWWSENGTAYRVLSIIICLVVAGCVGVSLSVGVKRTEDVPWLRIGLVALGVLATCGLAVVRDAV
;
A
#
# COMPACT_ATOMS: atom_id res chain seq x y z
N MET A 1 -1.04 -14.62 20.78
CA MET A 1 -0.24 -15.01 19.60
C MET A 1 1.27 -14.78 19.82
N SER A 2 2.15 -15.71 19.42
CA SER A 2 3.62 -15.55 19.54
C SER A 2 4.19 -14.57 18.50
N VAL A 3 5.32 -13.94 18.80
CA VAL A 3 5.99 -12.96 17.90
C VAL A 3 6.26 -13.57 16.52
N TRP A 4 6.75 -14.82 16.49
CA TRP A 4 7.01 -15.56 15.25
C TRP A 4 5.77 -15.72 14.37
N LYS A 5 4.63 -16.10 14.95
CA LYS A 5 3.38 -16.25 14.19
C LYS A 5 2.91 -14.92 13.62
N ARG A 6 3.12 -13.79 14.32
CA ARG A 6 2.72 -12.45 13.82
C ARG A 6 3.54 -12.03 12.62
N TRP A 7 4.87 -12.19 12.69
CA TRP A 7 5.76 -11.87 11.59
C TRP A 7 5.52 -12.74 10.36
N ARG A 8 5.15 -14.01 10.54
CA ARG A 8 4.76 -14.90 9.43
C ARG A 8 3.56 -14.39 8.64
N ILE A 9 2.64 -13.65 9.26
CA ILE A 9 1.49 -13.01 8.58
C ILE A 9 1.87 -11.63 8.06
N ALA A 10 2.64 -10.86 8.83
CA ALA A 10 3.06 -9.52 8.43
C ALA A 10 3.95 -9.54 7.18
N PHE A 11 4.86 -10.51 7.08
CA PHE A 11 5.84 -10.59 6.00
C PHE A 11 5.24 -10.62 4.59
N PRO A 12 4.27 -11.51 4.26
CA PRO A 12 3.65 -11.51 2.93
C PRO A 12 2.87 -10.21 2.63
N LEU A 13 2.18 -9.64 3.62
CA LEU A 13 1.45 -8.38 3.45
C LEU A 13 2.39 -7.20 3.20
N LEU A 14 3.51 -7.18 3.92
CA LEU A 14 4.55 -6.16 3.80
C LEU A 14 5.28 -6.31 2.46
N ALA A 15 5.61 -7.53 2.06
CA ALA A 15 6.19 -7.82 0.75
C ALA A 15 5.27 -7.35 -0.38
N LEU A 16 3.98 -7.68 -0.33
CA LEU A 16 2.99 -7.22 -1.30
C LEU A 16 2.88 -5.69 -1.34
N SER A 17 2.81 -5.05 -0.17
CA SER A 17 2.70 -3.60 -0.06
C SER A 17 3.96 -2.88 -0.57
N LEU A 18 5.14 -3.44 -0.34
CA LEU A 18 6.39 -2.90 -0.89
C LEU A 18 6.50 -3.12 -2.40
N LEU A 19 6.06 -4.28 -2.88
CA LEU A 19 6.04 -4.61 -4.31
C LEU A 19 5.19 -3.61 -5.11
N THR A 20 4.13 -3.06 -4.50
CA THR A 20 3.32 -2.01 -5.13
C THR A 20 3.83 -0.60 -4.84
N PHE A 21 4.37 -0.35 -3.64
CA PHE A 21 4.82 0.98 -3.22
C PHE A 21 6.04 1.46 -4.02
N VAL A 22 7.06 0.62 -4.14
CA VAL A 22 8.33 0.97 -4.81
C VAL A 22 8.10 1.39 -6.26
N PRO A 23 7.41 0.62 -7.11
CA PRO A 23 7.15 1.04 -8.48
C PRO A 23 6.18 2.23 -8.57
N ALA A 24 5.23 2.39 -7.64
CA ALA A 24 4.35 3.57 -7.63
C ALA A 24 5.15 4.87 -7.40
N VAL A 25 6.06 4.87 -6.42
CA VAL A 25 6.93 6.01 -6.13
C VAL A 25 7.92 6.25 -7.28
N PHE A 26 8.57 5.18 -7.77
CA PHE A 26 9.52 5.27 -8.87
C PHE A 26 8.84 5.79 -10.14
N GLY A 27 7.68 5.25 -10.51
CA GLY A 27 6.90 5.67 -11.67
C GLY A 27 6.43 7.13 -11.56
N THR A 28 5.98 7.55 -10.37
CA THR A 28 5.59 8.94 -10.14
C THR A 28 6.78 9.89 -10.31
N TRP A 29 7.97 9.50 -9.82
CA TRP A 29 9.17 10.32 -9.90
C TRP A 29 9.77 10.38 -11.30
N ALA A 30 9.95 9.22 -11.95
CA ALA A 30 10.62 9.11 -13.23
C ALA A 30 9.85 9.80 -14.38
N TRP A 31 8.51 9.77 -14.34
CA TRP A 31 7.66 10.42 -15.35
C TRP A 31 6.96 11.67 -14.81
N TRP A 32 7.51 12.29 -13.76
CA TRP A 32 6.87 13.45 -13.13
C TRP A 32 6.68 14.60 -14.13
N SER A 33 7.71 14.95 -14.90
CA SER A 33 7.69 16.09 -15.81
C SER A 33 6.76 15.94 -17.00
N GLU A 34 6.53 14.70 -17.45
CA GLU A 34 5.75 14.40 -18.66
C GLU A 34 4.24 14.44 -18.44
N ASN A 35 3.81 14.21 -17.20
CA ASN A 35 2.39 14.04 -16.87
C ASN A 35 1.70 15.36 -16.47
N GLY A 36 0.40 15.46 -16.80
CA GLY A 36 -0.44 16.60 -16.43
C GLY A 36 -0.74 16.69 -14.93
N THR A 37 -1.26 17.83 -14.48
CA THR A 37 -1.51 18.10 -13.04
C THR A 37 -2.44 17.08 -12.40
N ALA A 38 -3.52 16.67 -13.09
CA ALA A 38 -4.48 15.70 -12.56
C ALA A 38 -3.86 14.30 -12.40
N TYR A 39 -3.06 13.84 -13.38
CA TYR A 39 -2.30 12.59 -13.30
C TYR A 39 -1.32 12.59 -12.12
N ARG A 40 -0.62 13.70 -11.91
CA ARG A 40 0.32 13.86 -10.77
C ARG A 40 -0.40 13.79 -9.42
N VAL A 41 -1.53 14.48 -9.28
CA VAL A 41 -2.33 14.44 -8.03
C VAL A 41 -2.80 13.02 -7.73
N LEU A 42 -3.35 12.32 -8.72
CA LEU A 42 -3.78 10.93 -8.55
C LEU A 42 -2.61 9.99 -8.21
N SER A 43 -1.44 10.20 -8.82
CA SER A 43 -0.24 9.43 -8.51
C SER A 43 0.27 9.65 -7.08
N ILE A 44 0.21 10.89 -6.57
CA ILE A 44 0.50 11.18 -5.15
C ILE A 44 -0.49 10.42 -4.25
N ILE A 45 -1.79 10.48 -4.56
CA ILE A 45 -2.82 9.81 -3.75
C ILE A 45 -2.56 8.30 -3.72
N ILE A 46 -2.26 7.68 -4.87
CA ILE A 46 -1.87 6.27 -4.95
C ILE A 46 -0.67 5.99 -4.05
N CYS A 47 0.40 6.80 -4.13
CA CYS A 47 1.58 6.64 -3.28
C CYS A 47 1.25 6.71 -1.78
N LEU A 48 0.39 7.65 -1.36
CA LEU A 48 -0.03 7.79 0.04
C LEU A 48 -0.83 6.58 0.52
N VAL A 49 -1.75 6.06 -0.31
CA VAL A 49 -2.55 4.87 0.02
C VAL A 49 -1.64 3.66 0.21
N VAL A 50 -0.70 3.42 -0.72
CA VAL A 50 0.21 2.27 -0.60
C VAL A 50 1.20 2.44 0.55
N ALA A 51 1.69 3.66 0.83
CA ALA A 51 2.48 3.94 2.03
C ALA A 51 1.70 3.60 3.30
N GLY A 52 0.40 3.91 3.33
CA GLY A 52 -0.52 3.49 4.39
C GLY A 52 -0.59 1.97 4.53
N CYS A 53 -0.69 1.22 3.43
CA CYS A 53 -0.68 -0.24 3.43
C CYS A 53 0.62 -0.82 4.01
N VAL A 54 1.79 -0.23 3.68
CA VAL A 54 3.08 -0.62 4.28
C VAL A 54 3.08 -0.37 5.78
N GLY A 55 2.62 0.80 6.24
CA GLY A 55 2.53 1.15 7.66
C GLY A 55 1.58 0.22 8.43
N VAL A 56 0.42 -0.11 7.87
CA VAL A 56 -0.53 -1.06 8.45
C VAL A 56 0.07 -2.46 8.52
N SER A 57 0.77 -2.91 7.47
CA SER A 57 1.46 -4.20 7.43
C SER A 57 2.57 -4.29 8.49
N LEU A 58 3.38 -3.25 8.65
CA LEU A 58 4.38 -3.15 9.72
C LEU A 58 3.74 -3.20 11.10
N SER A 59 2.60 -2.52 11.29
CA SER A 59 1.90 -2.52 12.56
C SER A 59 1.53 -3.94 13.02
N VAL A 60 1.23 -4.87 12.09
CA VAL A 60 0.93 -6.29 12.38
C VAL A 60 2.11 -7.01 13.04
N GLY A 61 3.34 -6.73 12.58
CA GLY A 61 4.56 -7.32 13.15
C GLY A 61 4.94 -6.69 14.49
N VAL A 62 4.77 -5.37 14.62
CA VAL A 62 5.25 -4.59 15.77
C VAL A 62 4.26 -4.62 16.95
N LYS A 63 2.96 -4.40 16.70
CA LYS A 63 1.97 -4.22 17.78
C LYS A 63 1.43 -5.57 18.24
N ARG A 64 1.33 -5.74 19.56
CA ARG A 64 0.81 -6.97 20.18
C ARG A 64 -0.69 -7.13 19.87
N THR A 65 -1.04 -8.18 19.14
CA THR A 65 -2.44 -8.60 18.90
C THR A 65 -2.69 -9.97 19.53
N GLU A 66 -3.78 -10.09 20.28
CA GLU A 66 -4.17 -11.35 20.92
C GLU A 66 -4.73 -12.33 19.88
N ASP A 67 -5.57 -11.82 18.97
CA ASP A 67 -6.20 -12.52 17.84
C ASP A 67 -5.59 -12.21 16.46
N VAL A 68 -6.05 -12.93 15.44
CA VAL A 68 -5.69 -12.68 14.03
C VAL A 68 -6.09 -11.23 13.66
N PRO A 69 -5.17 -10.43 13.10
CA PRO A 69 -5.36 -9.00 12.87
C PRO A 69 -6.24 -8.72 11.63
N TRP A 70 -7.43 -9.30 11.57
CA TRP A 70 -8.37 -9.23 10.44
C TRP A 70 -8.63 -7.80 9.96
N LEU A 71 -8.80 -6.85 10.88
CA LEU A 71 -9.01 -5.45 10.56
C LEU A 71 -7.86 -4.86 9.72
N ARG A 72 -6.62 -5.20 10.07
CA ARG A 72 -5.42 -4.68 9.40
C ARG A 72 -5.24 -5.32 8.03
N ILE A 73 -5.52 -6.62 7.92
CA ILE A 73 -5.51 -7.35 6.65
C ILE A 73 -6.57 -6.76 5.71
N GLY A 74 -7.78 -6.52 6.22
CA GLY A 74 -8.87 -5.89 5.48
C GLY A 74 -8.51 -4.47 5.00
N LEU A 75 -7.87 -3.67 5.86
CA LEU A 75 -7.37 -2.34 5.49
C LEU A 75 -6.36 -2.38 4.34
N VAL A 76 -5.41 -3.32 4.37
CA VAL A 76 -4.45 -3.50 3.27
C VAL A 76 -5.18 -3.92 1.99
N ALA A 77 -6.12 -4.87 2.06
CA ALA A 77 -6.89 -5.30 0.91
C ALA A 77 -7.73 -4.16 0.29
N LEU A 78 -8.39 -3.35 1.12
CA LEU A 78 -9.12 -2.16 0.67
C LEU A 78 -8.19 -1.12 0.06
N GLY A 79 -7.02 -0.88 0.66
CA GLY A 79 -6.02 0.03 0.10
C GLY A 79 -5.52 -0.42 -1.27
N VAL A 80 -5.29 -1.72 -1.46
CA VAL A 80 -4.92 -2.29 -2.77
C VAL A 80 -6.05 -2.08 -3.79
N LEU A 81 -7.30 -2.40 -3.44
CA LEU A 81 -8.46 -2.16 -4.33
C LEU A 81 -8.61 -0.68 -4.70
N ALA A 82 -8.46 0.22 -3.72
CA ALA A 82 -8.49 1.66 -3.95
C ALA A 82 -7.38 2.10 -4.90
N THR A 83 -6.16 1.57 -4.75
CA THR A 83 -5.05 1.89 -5.66
C THR A 83 -5.29 1.40 -7.08
N CYS A 84 -5.90 0.22 -7.27
CA CYS A 84 -6.31 -0.27 -8.58
C CYS A 84 -7.36 0.64 -9.22
N GLY A 85 -8.39 1.03 -8.46
CA GLY A 85 -9.43 1.94 -8.94
C GLY A 85 -8.87 3.32 -9.31
N LEU A 86 -8.01 3.88 -8.46
CA LEU A 86 -7.33 5.15 -8.74
C LEU A 86 -6.41 5.08 -9.96
N ALA A 87 -5.74 3.94 -10.18
CA ALA A 87 -4.91 3.74 -11.37
C ALA A 87 -5.75 3.78 -12.65
N VAL A 88 -6.91 3.14 -12.67
CA VAL A 88 -7.86 3.20 -13.80
C VAL A 88 -8.32 4.63 -14.06
N VAL A 89 -8.66 5.38 -13.01
CA VAL A 89 -9.06 6.79 -13.14
C VAL A 89 -7.91 7.65 -13.64
N ARG A 90 -6.69 7.41 -13.14
CA ARG A 90 -5.48 8.14 -13.53
C ARG A 90 -5.14 7.95 -15.01
N ASP A 91 -5.25 6.72 -15.51
CA ASP A 91 -4.94 6.41 -16.91
C ASP A 91 -6.02 6.92 -17.88
N ALA A 92 -7.19 7.33 -17.38
CA ALA A 92 -8.26 7.94 -18.17
C ALA A 92 -8.14 9.47 -18.31
N VAL A 93 -7.11 10.09 -17.72
CA VAL A 93 -6.94 11.57 -17.64
C VAL A 93 -5.69 12.03 -18.38
#